data_AF-W2YR08-F1
#
_entry.id   AF-W2YR08-F1
#
_cell.length_a   1.000
_cell.length_b   1.000
_cell.length_c   1.000
_cell.angle_alpha   90.00
_cell.angle_beta   90.00
_cell.angle_gamma   90.00
#
_symmetry.space_group_name_H-M   'P 1'
#
loop_
_entity.id
_entity.type
_entity.pdbx_description
1 polymer ?
#
loop_
_entity_poly.entity_id
_entity_poly.type
_entity_poly.pdbx_seq_one_letter_code
_entity_poly.pdbx_strand_id
1 'polypeptide(L)'
;MGTSVAETQKHFSFSNEINSYTDDQRQRVLSTAREGGNWAQVALHNGIAYQTAWRWVNRARTTNVWTPSVGQRGGPRRVKITPEHVEYMLNPIENVFSVFKSGVKSYLAEHRDAILRPPRGVTKAEHRASYMIRAAKHSMSTKVTSELCDSEAAHTLSFHARALDLEDMPVGS
;
A
#
# COMPACT_ATOMS: atom_id res chain seq x y z
N MET A 1 4.27 -34.65 -60.27
CA MET A 1 5.25 -34.28 -59.23
C MET A 1 5.38 -32.77 -59.27
N GLY A 2 5.09 -31.95 -58.27
CA GLY A 2 4.90 -32.12 -56.84
C GLY A 2 5.55 -30.92 -56.16
N THR A 3 4.77 -30.14 -55.37
CA THR A 3 5.16 -29.30 -54.21
C THR A 3 6.18 -28.16 -54.39
N SER A 4 6.27 -27.06 -53.63
CA SER A 4 5.47 -26.29 -52.65
C SER A 4 6.46 -25.30 -51.98
N VAL A 5 5.97 -24.15 -51.48
CA VAL A 5 6.57 -23.20 -50.49
C VAL A 5 7.90 -22.48 -50.92
N ALA A 6 8.25 -21.25 -50.53
CA ALA A 6 7.77 -20.36 -49.49
C ALA A 6 8.19 -18.89 -49.75
N GLU A 7 7.38 -18.00 -49.18
CA GLU A 7 7.73 -16.78 -48.43
C GLU A 7 9.00 -16.00 -48.79
N THR A 8 8.81 -14.71 -49.09
CA THR A 8 9.71 -13.68 -48.55
C THR A 8 8.90 -12.45 -48.15
N GLN A 9 8.74 -12.31 -46.82
CA GLN A 9 8.33 -11.14 -46.08
C GLN A 9 8.91 -9.84 -46.67
N LYS A 10 8.05 -8.88 -47.03
CA LYS A 10 8.47 -7.47 -47.12
C LYS A 10 8.10 -6.77 -45.81
N HIS A 11 9.15 -6.59 -45.02
CA HIS A 11 9.35 -5.67 -43.90
C HIS A 11 8.19 -4.71 -43.59
N PHE A 12 7.47 -5.04 -42.53
CA PHE A 12 6.64 -4.12 -41.76
C PHE A 12 7.58 -3.37 -40.81
N SER A 13 7.93 -2.13 -41.14
CA SER A 13 8.74 -1.28 -40.25
C SER A 13 7.91 -0.86 -39.05
N PHE A 14 8.31 -1.37 -37.89
CA PHE A 14 7.76 -1.04 -36.57
C PHE A 14 8.35 0.32 -36.12
N SER A 15 7.61 1.41 -36.33
CA SER A 15 7.83 2.65 -35.59
C SER A 15 6.97 2.60 -34.33
N ASN A 16 7.62 2.31 -33.20
CA ASN A 16 7.02 2.30 -31.87
C ASN A 16 6.86 3.75 -31.37
N GLU A 17 6.01 4.54 -32.02
CA GLU A 17 5.47 5.76 -31.44
C GLU A 17 4.28 5.37 -30.56
N ILE A 18 4.24 5.88 -29.33
CA ILE A 18 3.10 5.69 -28.43
C ILE A 18 1.88 6.34 -29.10
N ASN A 19 1.09 5.53 -29.81
CA ASN A 19 -0.05 5.96 -30.61
C ASN A 19 -1.20 6.39 -29.69
N SER A 20 -1.05 7.57 -29.09
CA SER A 20 -2.06 8.19 -28.25
C SER A 20 -3.03 8.94 -29.14
N TYR A 21 -4.18 8.35 -29.40
CA TYR A 21 -5.30 9.05 -30.06
C TYR A 21 -5.65 10.33 -29.31
N THR A 22 -5.80 11.43 -30.04
CA THR A 22 -6.10 12.75 -29.47
C THR A 22 -7.52 12.78 -28.89
N ASP A 23 -7.78 13.67 -27.94
CA ASP A 23 -9.12 13.82 -27.37
C ASP A 23 -10.14 14.31 -28.41
N ASP A 24 -9.71 15.07 -29.42
CA ASP A 24 -10.56 15.44 -30.56
C ASP A 24 -10.98 14.23 -31.40
N GLN A 25 -10.05 13.31 -31.68
CA GLN A 25 -10.34 12.07 -32.41
C GLN A 25 -11.33 11.21 -31.61
N ARG A 26 -11.15 11.11 -30.29
CA ARG A 26 -12.07 10.40 -29.39
C ARG A 26 -13.44 11.08 -29.36
N GLN A 27 -13.48 12.40 -29.25
CA GLN A 27 -14.72 13.15 -29.17
C GLN A 27 -15.56 13.01 -30.43
N ARG A 28 -14.94 13.07 -31.62
CA ARG A 28 -15.64 12.85 -32.91
C ARG A 28 -16.31 11.48 -33.00
N VAL A 29 -15.63 10.43 -32.53
CA VAL A 29 -16.20 9.08 -32.51
C VAL A 29 -17.37 8.99 -31.52
N LEU A 30 -17.23 9.57 -30.34
CA LEU A 30 -18.26 9.55 -29.29
C LEU A 30 -19.50 10.37 -29.66
N SER A 31 -19.34 11.58 -30.21
CA SER A 31 -20.48 12.42 -30.63
C SER A 31 -21.28 11.76 -31.74
N THR A 32 -20.60 11.24 -32.77
CA THR A 32 -21.23 10.52 -33.88
C THR A 32 -22.02 9.31 -33.38
N ALA A 33 -21.46 8.56 -32.42
CA ALA A 33 -22.14 7.41 -31.84
C ALA A 33 -23.36 7.79 -30.98
N ARG A 34 -23.32 8.94 -30.29
CA ARG A 34 -24.45 9.47 -29.51
C ARG A 34 -25.61 9.89 -30.40
N GLU A 35 -25.31 10.46 -31.57
CA GLU A 35 -26.29 10.92 -32.56
C GLU A 35 -26.83 9.79 -33.46
N GLY A 36 -26.38 8.55 -33.27
CA GLY A 36 -26.81 7.39 -34.06
C GLY A 36 -26.12 7.25 -35.42
N GLY A 37 -25.08 8.04 -35.68
CA GLY A 37 -24.30 8.00 -36.92
C GLY A 37 -23.29 6.86 -37.02
N ASN A 38 -22.64 6.74 -38.17
CA ASN A 38 -21.64 5.70 -38.44
C ASN A 38 -20.26 6.05 -37.85
N TRP A 39 -20.14 5.87 -36.54
CA TRP A 39 -18.90 6.10 -35.78
C TRP A 39 -17.72 5.19 -36.21
N ALA A 40 -18.00 4.01 -36.79
CA ALA A 40 -16.96 3.10 -37.25
C ALA A 40 -16.22 3.67 -38.48
N GLN A 41 -16.95 4.33 -39.38
CA GLN A 41 -16.36 5.04 -40.52
C GLN A 41 -15.53 6.25 -40.06
N VAL A 42 -16.02 6.99 -39.05
CA VAL A 42 -15.28 8.10 -38.44
C VAL A 42 -13.97 7.60 -37.81
N ALA A 43 -14.00 6.47 -37.10
CA ALA A 43 -12.80 5.85 -36.53
C ALA A 43 -11.79 5.46 -37.61
N LEU A 44 -12.24 4.82 -38.70
CA LEU A 44 -11.40 4.42 -39.83
C LEU A 44 -10.69 5.62 -40.47
N HIS A 45 -11.42 6.70 -40.74
CA HIS A 45 -10.85 7.92 -41.33
C HIS A 45 -9.85 8.62 -40.39
N ASN A 46 -9.95 8.41 -39.08
CA ASN A 46 -9.01 8.97 -38.10
C ASN A 46 -7.87 8.01 -37.74
N GLY A 47 -7.72 6.87 -38.45
CA GLY A 47 -6.67 5.88 -38.17
C GLY A 47 -6.85 5.16 -36.83
N ILE A 48 -8.06 5.18 -36.26
CA ILE A 48 -8.37 4.55 -34.99
C ILE A 48 -8.77 3.10 -35.25
N ALA A 49 -8.11 2.16 -34.58
CA ALA A 49 -8.46 0.75 -34.68
C ALA A 49 -9.92 0.54 -34.25
N TYR A 50 -10.69 -0.23 -35.05
CA TYR A 50 -12.10 -0.50 -34.81
C TYR A 50 -12.38 -0.94 -33.36
N GLN A 51 -11.57 -1.87 -32.84
CA GLN A 51 -11.70 -2.38 -31.47
C GLN A 51 -11.52 -1.30 -30.40
N THR A 52 -10.64 -0.32 -30.64
CA THR A 52 -10.43 0.82 -29.74
C THR A 52 -11.66 1.73 -29.74
N ALA A 53 -12.15 2.10 -30.92
CA ALA A 53 -13.35 2.91 -31.06
C ALA A 53 -14.59 2.22 -30.47
N TRP A 54 -14.75 0.91 -30.71
CA TRP A 54 -15.81 0.10 -30.15
C TRP A 54 -15.78 0.10 -28.62
N ARG A 55 -14.60 -0.04 -27.98
CA ARG A 55 -14.47 0.03 -26.52
C ARG A 55 -14.93 1.37 -25.96
N TRP A 56 -14.60 2.49 -26.62
CA TRP A 56 -15.06 3.82 -26.20
C TRP A 56 -16.57 3.96 -26.31
N VAL A 57 -17.14 3.61 -27.46
CA VAL A 57 -18.58 3.71 -27.70
C VAL A 57 -19.37 2.78 -26.79
N ASN A 58 -18.91 1.54 -26.60
CA ASN A 58 -19.57 0.58 -25.73
C ASN A 58 -19.56 1.05 -24.27
N ARG A 59 -18.41 1.55 -23.78
CA ARG A 59 -18.32 2.15 -22.44
C ARG A 59 -19.24 3.36 -22.31
N ALA A 60 -19.24 4.27 -23.29
CA ALA A 60 -20.09 5.47 -23.26
C ALA A 60 -21.59 5.12 -23.24
N ARG A 61 -22.01 4.07 -23.96
CA ARG A 61 -23.37 3.53 -23.89
C ARG A 61 -23.70 2.95 -22.52
N THR A 62 -22.77 2.19 -21.93
CA THR A 62 -22.97 1.57 -20.61
C THR A 62 -22.98 2.59 -19.46
N THR A 63 -22.10 3.60 -19.49
CA THR A 63 -21.96 4.58 -18.40
C THR A 63 -22.71 5.89 -18.66
N ASN A 64 -23.30 6.06 -19.85
CA ASN A 64 -23.88 7.31 -20.34
C ASN A 64 -22.94 8.54 -20.29
N VAL A 65 -21.63 8.30 -20.44
CA VAL A 65 -20.61 9.36 -20.46
C VAL A 65 -20.02 9.44 -21.87
N TRP A 66 -20.36 10.52 -22.58
CA TRP A 66 -20.03 10.73 -24.00
C TRP A 66 -18.87 11.71 -24.23
N THR A 67 -18.00 11.84 -23.24
CA THR A 67 -16.80 12.69 -23.27
C THR A 67 -15.53 11.84 -23.27
N PRO A 68 -14.40 12.36 -23.78
CA PRO A 68 -13.16 11.60 -23.86
C PRO A 68 -12.63 11.46 -22.44
N SER A 69 -12.67 10.25 -21.88
CA SER A 69 -11.99 10.01 -20.62
C SER A 69 -10.50 9.86 -20.90
N VAL A 70 -9.68 10.77 -20.40
CA VAL A 70 -8.26 10.48 -20.19
C VAL A 70 -8.24 9.38 -19.13
N GLY A 71 -8.09 8.13 -19.55
CA GLY A 71 -7.99 7.04 -18.58
C GLY A 71 -6.80 7.35 -17.69
N GLN A 72 -7.03 7.67 -16.42
CA GLN A 72 -5.95 7.71 -15.43
C GLN A 72 -5.32 6.32 -15.42
N ARG A 73 -4.17 6.20 -16.09
CA ARG A 73 -3.35 5.00 -16.02
C ARG A 73 -2.54 5.10 -14.74
N GLY A 74 -2.89 4.26 -13.79
CA GLY A 74 -2.36 4.35 -12.44
C GLY A 74 -3.14 5.34 -11.58
N GLY A 75 -3.05 5.08 -10.29
CA GLY A 75 -3.58 5.84 -9.18
C GLY A 75 -2.84 5.32 -7.95
N PRO A 76 -2.89 6.04 -6.82
CA PRO A 76 -2.17 5.62 -5.62
C PRO A 76 -2.55 4.18 -5.27
N ARG A 77 -1.59 3.27 -5.42
CA ARG A 77 -1.72 1.90 -4.91
C ARG A 77 -1.64 1.98 -3.40
N ARG A 78 -2.49 1.19 -2.72
CA ARG A 78 -2.50 0.91 -1.27
C ARG A 78 -1.29 1.53 -0.55
N VAL A 79 -1.53 2.67 0.09
CA VAL A 79 -0.48 3.35 0.87
C VAL A 79 -0.10 2.42 2.01
N LYS A 80 1.18 2.03 2.09
CA LYS A 80 1.67 1.10 3.12
C LYS A 80 1.59 1.71 4.53
N ILE A 81 1.63 3.03 4.60
CA ILE A 81 1.50 3.83 5.82
C ILE A 81 0.18 4.60 5.70
N THR A 82 -0.67 4.46 6.71
CA THR A 82 -1.94 5.17 6.81
C THR A 82 -1.79 6.24 7.91
N PRO A 83 -2.69 7.22 8.01
CA PRO A 83 -2.65 8.21 9.09
C PRO A 83 -2.60 7.57 10.49
N GLU A 84 -3.28 6.42 10.68
CA GLU A 84 -3.26 5.67 11.94
C GLU A 84 -1.87 5.11 12.27
N HIS A 85 -1.08 4.74 11.25
CA HIS A 85 0.31 4.34 11.44
C HIS A 85 1.19 5.53 11.87
N VAL A 86 0.89 6.73 11.38
CA VAL A 86 1.60 7.96 11.79
C VAL A 86 1.26 8.31 13.25
N GLU A 87 -0.01 8.20 13.64
CA GLU A 87 -0.43 8.41 15.04
C GLU A 87 0.28 7.44 15.99
N TYR A 88 0.40 6.16 15.62
CA TYR A 88 1.15 5.17 16.40
C TYR A 88 2.65 5.50 16.51
N MET A 89 3.27 5.96 15.41
CA MET A 89 4.68 6.38 15.41
C MET A 89 4.93 7.65 16.23
N LEU A 90 3.90 8.47 16.43
CA LEU A 90 3.95 9.69 17.23
C LEU A 90 3.51 9.49 18.69
N ASN A 91 3.31 8.25 19.14
CA ASN A 91 2.95 7.96 20.51
C ASN A 91 4.18 7.52 21.34
N PRO A 92 4.78 8.42 22.16
CA PRO A 92 5.97 8.06 22.95
C PRO A 92 5.71 6.95 23.96
N ILE A 93 4.45 6.75 24.36
CA ILE A 93 4.05 5.66 25.25
C ILE A 93 4.34 4.29 24.61
N GLU A 94 4.21 4.16 23.29
CA GLU A 94 4.43 2.88 22.60
C GLU A 94 5.91 2.47 22.59
N ASN A 95 6.83 3.43 22.55
CA ASN A 95 8.26 3.16 22.66
C ASN A 95 8.61 2.70 24.07
N VAL A 96 8.14 3.43 25.10
CA VAL A 96 8.30 3.05 26.50
C VAL A 96 7.67 1.68 26.77
N PHE A 97 6.49 1.41 26.20
CA PHE A 97 5.81 0.13 26.33
C PHE A 97 6.56 -1.00 25.64
N SER A 98 7.28 -0.72 24.55
CA SER A 98 8.15 -1.68 23.88
C SER A 98 9.34 -2.07 24.75
N VAL A 99 9.97 -1.11 25.44
CA VAL A 99 11.03 -1.36 26.44
C VAL A 99 10.49 -2.15 27.65
N PHE A 100 9.29 -1.82 28.12
CA PHE A 100 8.61 -2.60 29.16
C PHE A 100 8.39 -4.06 28.73
N LYS A 101 7.80 -4.28 27.55
CA LYS A 101 7.53 -5.62 27.03
C LYS A 101 8.81 -6.44 26.88
N SER A 102 9.91 -5.83 26.43
CA SER A 102 11.20 -6.52 26.32
C SER A 102 11.74 -6.90 27.70
N GLY A 103 11.65 -6.02 28.69
CA GLY A 103 12.02 -6.29 30.09
C GLY A 103 11.22 -7.45 30.70
N VAL A 104 9.90 -7.47 30.50
CA VAL A 104 9.04 -8.59 30.92
C VAL A 104 9.49 -9.90 30.27
N LYS A 105 9.71 -9.90 28.95
CA LYS A 105 10.15 -11.10 28.22
C LYS A 105 11.51 -11.61 28.72
N SER A 106 12.48 -10.73 28.94
CA SER A 106 13.80 -11.08 29.48
C SER A 106 13.68 -11.72 30.85
N TYR A 107 12.90 -11.12 31.75
CA TYR A 107 12.67 -11.67 33.10
C TYR A 107 12.06 -13.07 33.04
N LEU A 108 11.03 -13.28 32.21
CA LEU A 108 10.38 -14.58 32.06
C LEU A 108 11.31 -15.63 31.45
N ALA A 109 12.19 -15.22 30.53
CA ALA A 109 13.19 -16.11 29.93
C ALA A 109 14.22 -16.57 30.98
N GLU A 110 14.71 -15.66 31.82
CA GLU A 110 15.66 -15.97 32.90
C GLU A 110 15.03 -16.90 33.96
N HIS A 111 13.75 -16.72 34.26
CA HIS A 111 13.03 -17.49 35.29
C HIS A 111 12.27 -18.70 34.72
N ARG A 112 12.52 -19.08 33.46
CA ARG A 112 11.73 -20.07 32.72
C ARG A 112 11.58 -21.40 33.47
N ASP A 113 12.67 -21.91 34.03
CA ASP A 113 12.65 -23.22 34.70
C ASP A 113 11.81 -23.21 35.97
N ALA A 114 11.86 -22.12 36.73
CA ALA A 114 11.03 -21.94 37.93
C ALA A 114 9.55 -21.78 37.56
N ILE A 115 9.23 -21.10 36.45
CA ILE A 115 7.87 -20.95 35.93
C ILE A 115 7.26 -22.31 35.52
N LEU A 116 8.07 -23.21 34.98
CA LEU A 116 7.61 -24.53 34.53
C LEU A 116 7.40 -25.54 35.67
N ARG A 117 7.95 -25.26 36.86
CA ARG A 117 7.91 -26.16 38.03
C ARG A 117 7.08 -25.54 39.18
N PRO A 118 5.74 -25.62 39.13
CA PRO A 118 4.89 -25.10 40.19
C PRO A 118 5.09 -25.86 41.51
N PRO A 119 5.08 -25.17 42.67
CA PRO A 119 5.06 -25.80 43.98
C PRO A 119 3.86 -26.72 44.18
N ARG A 120 3.99 -27.68 45.11
CA ARG A 120 2.87 -28.55 45.50
C ARG A 120 1.73 -27.71 46.10
N GLY A 121 0.50 -27.99 45.68
CA GLY A 121 -0.69 -27.28 46.17
C GLY A 121 -1.03 -25.99 45.43
N VAL A 122 -0.21 -25.55 44.45
CA VAL A 122 -0.50 -24.37 43.63
C VAL A 122 -0.82 -24.79 42.19
N THR A 123 -1.84 -24.19 41.59
CA THR A 123 -2.19 -24.48 40.20
C THR A 123 -1.15 -23.91 39.22
N LYS A 124 -0.97 -24.54 38.05
CA LYS A 124 -0.08 -24.01 37.00
C LYS A 124 -0.44 -22.59 36.58
N ALA A 125 -1.74 -22.28 36.53
CA ALA A 125 -2.24 -20.97 36.11
C ALA A 125 -1.87 -19.89 37.13
N GLU A 126 -2.14 -20.15 38.42
CA GLU A 126 -1.82 -19.25 39.52
C GLU A 126 -0.31 -18.98 39.63
N HIS A 127 0.49 -20.05 39.54
CA HIS A 127 1.95 -19.94 39.56
C HIS A 127 2.47 -19.05 38.42
N ARG A 128 2.01 -19.28 37.19
CA ARG A 128 2.40 -18.45 36.02
C ARG A 128 1.93 -17.01 36.14
N ALA A 129 0.72 -16.78 36.64
CA ALA A 129 0.18 -15.44 36.87
C ALA A 129 1.04 -14.66 37.88
N SER A 130 1.50 -15.31 38.95
CA SER A 130 2.40 -14.69 39.92
C SER A 130 3.71 -14.21 39.29
N TYR A 131 4.29 -14.99 38.37
CA TYR A 131 5.50 -14.62 37.65
C TYR A 131 5.27 -13.49 36.65
N MET A 132 4.11 -13.44 35.98
CA MET A 132 3.76 -12.31 35.12
C MET A 132 3.69 -10.99 35.91
N ILE A 133 3.06 -11.00 37.09
CA ILE A 133 2.98 -9.83 37.96
C ILE A 133 4.38 -9.41 38.44
N ARG A 134 5.22 -10.37 38.84
CA ARG A 134 6.61 -10.10 39.25
C ARG A 134 7.44 -9.52 38.12
N ALA A 135 7.33 -10.08 36.91
CA ALA A 135 8.01 -9.61 35.71
C ALA A 135 7.60 -8.18 35.38
N ALA A 136 6.30 -7.88 35.43
CA ALA A 136 5.77 -6.53 35.19
C ALA A 136 6.31 -5.54 36.22
N LYS A 137 6.23 -5.85 37.52
CA LYS A 137 6.77 -5.00 38.60
C LYS A 137 8.27 -4.76 38.43
N HIS A 138 9.03 -5.81 38.13
CA HIS A 138 10.48 -5.71 37.90
C HIS A 138 10.79 -4.83 36.69
N SER A 139 10.08 -5.00 35.57
CA SER A 139 10.30 -4.18 34.39
C SER A 139 9.90 -2.72 34.61
N MET A 140 8.83 -2.46 35.38
CA MET A 140 8.45 -1.10 35.78
C MET A 140 9.51 -0.43 36.64
N SER A 141 10.11 -1.16 37.59
CA SER A 141 11.11 -0.56 38.48
C SER A 141 12.50 -0.42 37.86
N THR A 142 12.84 -1.22 36.84
CA THR A 142 14.23 -1.28 36.31
C THR A 142 14.38 -0.80 34.87
N LYS A 143 13.31 -0.83 34.07
CA LYS A 143 13.37 -0.48 32.64
C LYS A 143 12.61 0.79 32.33
N VAL A 144 11.46 1.03 32.96
CA VAL A 144 10.64 2.22 32.71
C VAL A 144 10.94 3.29 33.75
N THR A 145 11.99 4.07 33.49
CA THR A 145 12.39 5.18 34.35
C THR A 145 11.84 6.51 33.82
N SER A 146 11.88 7.56 34.66
CA SER A 146 11.49 8.91 34.21
C SER A 146 12.37 9.38 33.05
N GLU A 147 13.67 9.12 33.12
CA GLU A 147 14.61 9.54 32.07
C GLU A 147 14.30 8.85 30.73
N LEU A 148 13.89 7.57 30.75
CA LEU A 148 13.45 6.90 29.54
C LEU A 148 12.19 7.57 28.97
N CYS A 149 11.17 7.83 29.79
CA CYS A 149 9.94 8.47 29.36
C CYS A 149 10.21 9.85 28.72
N ASP A 150 11.06 10.66 29.35
CA ASP A 150 11.45 11.98 28.85
C ASP A 150 12.23 11.87 27.53
N SER A 151 13.14 10.90 27.43
CA SER A 151 13.90 10.62 26.20
C SER A 151 13.00 10.20 25.05
N GLU A 152 12.04 9.31 25.28
CA GLU A 152 11.11 8.83 24.24
C GLU A 152 10.12 9.93 23.82
N ALA A 153 9.68 10.77 24.76
CA ALA A 153 8.87 11.95 24.46
C ALA A 153 9.65 12.96 23.59
N ALA A 154 10.89 13.27 23.96
CA ALA A 154 11.75 14.17 23.19
C ALA A 154 12.07 13.61 21.80
N HIS A 155 12.38 12.31 21.70
CA HIS A 155 12.60 11.62 20.43
C HIS A 155 11.39 11.77 19.52
N THR A 156 10.19 11.47 20.03
CA THR A 156 8.95 11.54 19.25
C THR A 156 8.64 12.98 18.81
N LEU A 157 8.83 13.97 19.68
CA LEU A 157 8.64 15.39 19.36
C LEU A 157 9.56 15.87 18.24
N SER A 158 10.79 15.34 18.15
CA SER A 158 11.75 15.75 17.11
C SER A 158 11.29 15.45 15.67
N PHE A 159 10.39 14.48 15.50
CA PHE A 159 9.84 14.08 14.21
C PHE A 159 8.44 14.65 13.95
N HIS A 160 7.80 15.25 14.96
CA HIS A 160 6.38 15.58 14.89
C HIS A 160 6.04 16.58 13.78
N ALA A 161 6.83 17.65 13.62
CA ALA A 161 6.61 18.65 12.58
C ALA A 161 6.71 18.02 11.17
N ARG A 162 7.80 17.30 10.92
CA ARG A 162 8.05 16.63 9.63
C ARG A 162 7.00 15.59 9.29
N ALA A 163 6.52 14.85 10.29
CA ALA A 163 5.44 13.88 10.12
C ALA A 163 4.09 14.54 9.76
N LEU A 164 3.78 15.71 10.33
CA LEU A 164 2.57 16.48 9.97
C LEU A 164 2.66 17.03 8.55
N ASP A 165 3.84 17.46 8.15
CA ASP A 165 4.11 18.01 6.81
C ASP A 165 4.31 16.91 5.74
N LEU A 166 4.18 15.62 6.13
CA LEU A 166 4.40 14.45 5.28
C LEU A 166 5.77 14.45 4.58
N GLU A 167 6.78 15.03 5.23
CA GLU A 167 8.14 15.07 4.75
C GLU A 167 8.84 13.72 4.94
N ASP A 168 9.79 13.42 4.05
CA ASP A 168 10.59 12.20 4.15
C ASP A 168 11.47 12.27 5.41
N MET A 169 11.37 11.29 6.32
CA MET A 169 12.07 11.29 7.61
C MET A 169 13.24 10.30 7.58
N PRO A 170 14.48 10.72 7.89
CA PRO A 170 15.60 9.81 8.06
C PRO A 170 15.39 9.01 9.35
N VAL A 171 14.84 7.80 9.22
CA VAL A 171 14.66 6.86 10.33
C VAL A 171 15.70 5.74 10.22
N GLY A 172 16.46 5.52 11.29
CA GLY A 172 17.55 4.53 11.34
C GLY A 172 18.91 5.11 10.93
N SER A 173 19.93 4.78 11.72
CA SER A 173 21.36 4.95 11.37
C SER A 173 21.93 3.63 10.86
#